data_AF-A0A2H0QND0-F1
#
_entry.id   AF-A0A2H0QND0-F1
#
_cell.length_a   1.000
_cell.length_b   1.000
_cell.length_c   1.000
_cell.angle_alpha   90.00
_cell.angle_beta   90.00
_cell.angle_gamma   90.00
#
_symmetry.space_group_name_H-M   'P 1'
#
loop_
_entity.id
_entity.type
_entity.pdbx_description
1 polymer ?
#
loop_
_entity_poly.entity_id
_entity_poly.type
_entity_poly.pdbx_seq_one_letter_code
_entity_poly.pdbx_strand_id
1 'polypeptide(L)'
;MKPQKYDHPIREVSVIASDEGFYPERITGYVGEKMRFFITSSTQQPSCFFLQDKKIFLSAEKGQVHSAEAYFEKEGIYEFYCPTGKIKGRLSVIERPDDKKKREIASEQARSKVRVWRPRDE
;
A
#
# COMPACT_ATOMS: atom_id res chain seq x y z
N MET A 1 -5.24 25.71 -9.63
CA MET A 1 -5.31 24.40 -10.32
C MET A 1 -6.67 23.77 -10.02
N LYS A 2 -7.39 23.28 -11.04
CA LYS A 2 -8.62 22.51 -10.85
C LYS A 2 -8.24 21.04 -10.60
N PRO A 3 -8.89 20.33 -9.66
CA PRO A 3 -8.62 18.92 -9.43
C PRO A 3 -9.08 18.10 -10.65
N GLN A 4 -8.18 17.29 -11.20
CA GLN A 4 -8.50 16.35 -12.26
C GLN A 4 -9.20 15.15 -11.63
N LYS A 5 -10.43 14.86 -12.06
CA LYS A 5 -11.12 13.62 -11.67
C LYS A 5 -10.67 12.51 -12.60
N TYR A 6 -10.12 11.44 -12.02
CA TYR A 6 -9.82 10.21 -12.74
C TYR A 6 -10.92 9.19 -12.43
N ASP A 7 -11.40 8.48 -13.46
CA ASP A 7 -12.35 7.37 -13.28
C ASP A 7 -11.76 6.28 -12.40
N HIS A 8 -10.45 6.04 -12.55
CA HIS A 8 -9.65 5.20 -11.68
C HIS A 8 -8.44 5.99 -11.18
N PRO A 9 -8.31 6.22 -9.86
CA PRO A 9 -7.16 6.87 -9.30
C PRO A 9 -5.89 6.07 -9.64
N ILE A 10 -4.86 6.78 -10.11
CA ILE A 10 -3.56 6.20 -10.42
C ILE A 10 -2.64 6.46 -9.22
N ARG A 11 -2.08 5.40 -8.64
CA ARG A 11 -0.98 5.50 -7.66
C ARG A 11 0.31 5.09 -8.32
N GLU A 12 1.29 5.98 -8.28
CA GLU A 12 2.66 5.69 -8.69
C GLU A 12 3.48 5.24 -7.48
N VAL A 13 4.18 4.11 -7.61
CA VAL A 13 5.02 3.57 -6.55
C VAL A 13 6.37 3.19 -7.12
N SER A 14 7.42 3.82 -6.58
CA SER A 14 8.80 3.44 -6.86
C SER A 14 9.26 2.38 -5.87
N VAL A 15 9.83 1.30 -6.39
CA VAL A 15 10.37 0.18 -5.64
C VAL A 15 11.85 0.02 -6.01
N ILE A 16 12.69 -0.15 -5.01
CA ILE A 16 14.13 -0.38 -5.18
C ILE A 16 14.42 -1.79 -4.68
N ALA A 17 14.97 -2.64 -5.54
CA ALA A 17 15.52 -3.92 -5.14
C ALA A 17 16.95 -3.73 -4.62
N SER A 18 17.26 -4.42 -3.51
CA SER A 18 18.58 -4.43 -2.89
C SER A 18 18.94 -5.85 -2.43
N ASP A 19 20.15 -6.02 -1.90
CA ASP A 19 20.60 -7.31 -1.35
C ASP A 19 19.85 -7.68 -0.05
N GLU A 20 19.32 -6.68 0.68
CA GLU A 20 18.59 -6.89 1.94
C GLU A 20 17.09 -7.13 1.72
N GLY A 21 16.53 -6.58 0.64
CA GLY A 21 15.08 -6.57 0.44
C GLY A 21 14.60 -5.58 -0.61
N PHE A 22 13.28 -5.45 -0.71
CA PHE A 22 12.64 -4.37 -1.46
C PHE A 22 12.43 -3.15 -0.56
N TYR A 23 12.61 -1.97 -1.14
CA TYR A 23 12.25 -0.70 -0.52
C TYR A 23 11.23 0.05 -1.39
N PRO A 24 10.02 0.35 -0.89
CA PRO A 24 9.49 -0.14 0.39
C PRO A 24 9.19 -1.65 0.35
N GLU A 25 9.34 -2.31 1.50
CA GLU A 25 8.96 -3.73 1.66
C GLU A 25 7.42 -3.89 1.66
N ARG A 26 6.72 -2.87 2.17
CA ARG A 26 5.27 -2.85 2.33
C ARG A 26 4.68 -1.70 1.56
N ILE A 27 3.81 -2.02 0.61
CA ILE A 27 3.05 -1.05 -0.17
C ILE A 27 1.59 -1.16 0.25
N THR A 28 0.90 -0.03 0.31
CA THR A 28 -0.56 -0.01 0.54
C THR A 28 -1.26 0.64 -0.63
N GLY A 29 -2.39 0.08 -1.04
CA GLY A 29 -3.29 0.72 -1.98
C GLY A 29 -4.75 0.42 -1.71
N TYR A 30 -5.62 0.99 -2.53
CA TYR A 30 -7.05 0.87 -2.38
C TYR A 30 -7.69 0.10 -3.52
N VAL A 31 -8.79 -0.57 -3.20
CA VAL A 31 -9.66 -1.19 -4.20
C VAL A 31 -10.12 -0.14 -5.23
N GLY A 32 -10.07 -0.52 -6.50
CA GLY A 32 -10.46 0.33 -7.63
C GLY A 32 -9.37 1.28 -8.13
N GLU A 33 -8.14 1.17 -7.62
CA GLU A 33 -6.99 1.95 -8.09
C GLU A 33 -6.17 1.21 -9.15
N LYS A 34 -5.60 2.01 -10.06
CA LYS A 34 -4.50 1.57 -10.93
C LYS A 34 -3.19 1.89 -10.23
N MET A 35 -2.33 0.90 -10.04
CA MET A 35 -1.00 1.10 -9.49
C MET A 35 0.04 0.97 -10.59
N ARG A 36 0.87 1.98 -10.73
CA ARG A 36 2.03 1.99 -11.62
C ARG A 36 3.28 1.79 -10.79
N PHE A 37 3.92 0.65 -10.97
CA PHE A 37 5.16 0.31 -10.30
C PHE A 37 6.33 0.76 -11.17
N PHE A 38 7.30 1.41 -10.55
CA PHE A 38 8.59 1.73 -11.14
C PHE A 38 9.64 0.98 -10.35
N ILE A 39 10.43 0.14 -11.00
CA ILE A 39 11.47 -0.63 -10.32
C ILE A 39 12.86 -0.36 -10.85
N THR A 40 13.80 -0.29 -9.91
CA THR A 40 15.24 -0.27 -10.17
C THR A 40 15.98 -1.13 -9.15
N SER A 41 17.26 -1.41 -9.38
CA SER A 41 18.13 -2.07 -8.41
C SER A 41 19.20 -1.11 -7.89
N SER A 42 19.53 -1.22 -6.60
CA SER A 42 20.71 -0.54 -6.02
C SER A 42 22.00 -1.34 -6.18
N THR A 43 21.89 -2.62 -6.54
CA THR A 43 23.00 -3.59 -6.52
C THR A 43 23.47 -3.93 -7.92
N GLN A 44 24.70 -4.41 -8.04
CA GLN A 44 25.27 -4.85 -9.33
C GLN A 44 24.66 -6.19 -9.80
N GLN A 45 24.04 -6.95 -8.89
CA GLN A 45 23.42 -8.22 -9.22
C GLN A 45 22.04 -7.99 -9.85
N PRO A 46 21.70 -8.74 -10.92
CA PRO A 46 20.39 -8.61 -11.54
C PRO A 46 19.31 -9.04 -10.55
N SER A 47 18.43 -8.10 -10.22
CA SER A 47 17.27 -8.33 -9.39
C SER A 47 16.00 -8.32 -10.25
N CYS A 48 14.87 -8.60 -9.63
CA CYS A 48 13.61 -8.73 -10.33
C CYS A 48 12.43 -8.39 -9.43
N PHE A 49 11.27 -8.19 -10.02
CA PHE A 49 10.01 -8.02 -9.31
C PHE A 49 8.95 -8.86 -10.00
N PHE A 50 8.46 -9.84 -9.27
CA PHE A 50 7.42 -10.72 -9.71
C PHE A 50 6.21 -10.60 -8.80
N LEU A 51 5.09 -10.15 -9.36
CA LEU A 51 3.81 -10.04 -8.67
C LEU A 51 2.90 -11.16 -9.18
N GLN A 52 2.74 -12.23 -8.37
CA GLN A 52 2.12 -13.49 -8.81
C GLN A 52 0.69 -13.30 -9.32
N ASP A 53 -0.15 -12.64 -8.52
CA ASP A 53 -1.58 -12.52 -8.79
C ASP A 53 -1.89 -11.74 -10.08
N LYS A 54 -0.96 -10.90 -10.54
CA LYS A 54 -1.10 -10.08 -11.74
C LYS A 54 -0.23 -10.57 -12.89
N LYS A 55 0.57 -11.63 -12.70
CA LYS A 55 1.52 -12.17 -13.69
C LYS A 55 2.47 -11.11 -14.24
N ILE A 56 2.85 -10.14 -13.40
CA ILE A 56 3.78 -9.07 -13.79
C ILE A 56 5.19 -9.52 -13.42
N PHE A 57 6.08 -9.49 -14.39
CA PHE A 57 7.52 -9.69 -14.20
C PHE A 57 8.27 -8.46 -14.73
N LEU A 58 9.12 -7.88 -13.89
CA LEU A 58 10.01 -6.79 -14.24
C LEU A 58 11.44 -7.14 -13.85
N SER A 59 12.40 -6.89 -14.74
CA SER A 59 13.81 -6.85 -14.41
C SER A 59 14.11 -5.61 -13.58
N ALA A 60 15.04 -5.72 -12.63
CA ALA A 60 15.54 -4.61 -11.84
C ALA A 60 17.05 -4.53 -12.02
N GLU A 61 17.50 -3.57 -12.83
CA GLU A 61 18.90 -3.33 -13.13
C GLU A 61 19.35 -1.98 -12.57
N LYS A 62 20.63 -1.89 -12.21
CA LYS A 62 21.18 -0.65 -11.67
C LYS A 62 21.24 0.42 -12.75
N GLY A 63 20.64 1.58 -12.46
CA GLY A 63 20.61 2.71 -13.38
C GLY A 63 19.54 2.62 -14.47
N GLN A 64 18.75 1.55 -14.51
CA GLN A 64 17.58 1.44 -15.37
C GLN A 64 16.31 1.42 -14.51
N VAL A 65 15.24 2.01 -15.06
CA VAL A 65 13.91 1.99 -14.45
C VAL A 65 12.96 1.30 -15.40
N HIS A 66 12.36 0.20 -14.96
CA HIS A 66 11.28 -0.46 -15.68
C HIS A 66 9.95 -0.16 -15.00
N SER A 67 8.86 -0.13 -15.77
CA SER A 67 7.54 0.15 -15.23
C SER A 67 6.49 -0.85 -15.68
N ALA A 68 5.56 -1.18 -14.79
CA ALA A 68 4.34 -1.91 -15.11
C ALA A 68 3.12 -1.30 -14.43
N GLU A 69 1.95 -1.53 -14.99
CA GLU A 69 0.68 -1.10 -14.43
C GLU A 69 -0.17 -2.32 -14.06
N ALA A 70 -0.84 -2.24 -12.90
CA ALA A 70 -1.76 -3.24 -12.43
C ALA A 70 -3.03 -2.60 -11.89
N TYR A 71 -4.17 -3.24 -12.16
CA TYR A 71 -5.46 -2.82 -11.62
C TYR A 71 -5.92 -3.78 -10.51
N PHE A 72 -6.35 -3.24 -9.37
CA PHE A 72 -6.75 -4.03 -8.19
C PHE A 72 -8.24 -3.87 -7.88
N GLU A 73 -9.02 -4.90 -8.17
CA GLU A 73 -10.49 -4.92 -7.99
C GLU A 73 -10.95 -5.48 -6.64
N LYS A 74 -10.09 -6.26 -5.98
CA LYS A 74 -10.42 -6.96 -4.74
C LYS A 74 -9.45 -6.54 -3.65
N GLU A 75 -9.97 -6.46 -2.43
CA GLU A 75 -9.13 -6.35 -1.25
C GLU A 75 -8.32 -7.64 -1.07
N GLY A 76 -7.12 -7.49 -0.48
CA GLY A 76 -6.24 -8.63 -0.26
C GLY A 76 -4.79 -8.24 -0.05
N ILE A 77 -4.01 -9.23 0.36
CA ILE A 77 -2.57 -9.12 0.47
C ILE A 77 -1.97 -9.80 -0.76
N TYR A 78 -1.28 -9.02 -1.57
CA TYR A 78 -0.58 -9.45 -2.76
C TYR A 78 0.91 -9.53 -2.45
N GLU A 79 1.54 -10.66 -2.70
CA GLU A 79 2.98 -10.81 -2.47
C GLU A 79 3.76 -10.56 -3.77
N PHE A 80 4.83 -9.78 -3.66
CA PHE A 80 5.81 -9.63 -4.72
C PHE A 80 7.16 -10.13 -4.25
N TYR A 81 7.91 -10.79 -5.13
CA TYR A 81 9.20 -11.39 -4.77
C TYR A 81 10.15 -11.44 -5.96
N CYS A 82 11.42 -11.72 -5.67
CA CYS A 82 12.40 -12.09 -6.68
C CYS A 82 13.01 -13.46 -6.37
N PRO A 83 12.88 -14.45 -7.28
CA PRO A 83 13.57 -15.73 -7.14
C PRO A 83 15.10 -15.59 -7.04
N THR A 84 15.69 -14.71 -7.84
CA THR A 84 17.15 -14.54 -7.94
C THR A 84 17.75 -13.98 -6.66
N GLY A 85 17.16 -12.91 -6.11
CA GLY A 85 17.64 -12.27 -4.88
C GLY A 85 17.09 -12.88 -3.59
N LYS A 86 16.15 -13.84 -3.67
CA LYS A 86 15.41 -14.40 -2.52
C LYS A 86 14.72 -13.35 -1.62
N ILE A 87 14.48 -12.16 -2.17
CA ILE A 87 13.82 -11.03 -1.50
C ILE A 87 12.31 -11.07 -1.72
N LYS A 88 11.54 -10.59 -0.75
CA LYS A 88 10.08 -10.57 -0.76
C LYS A 88 9.54 -9.24 -0.22
N GLY A 89 8.36 -8.86 -0.65
CA GLY A 89 7.60 -7.73 -0.13
C GLY A 89 6.11 -7.98 -0.29
N ARG A 90 5.31 -7.09 0.30
CA ARG A 90 3.84 -7.24 0.34
C ARG A 90 3.15 -5.96 -0.07
N LEU A 91 2.10 -6.11 -0.85
CA LEU A 91 1.18 -5.07 -1.24
C LEU A 91 -0.18 -5.36 -0.60
N SER A 92 -0.61 -4.48 0.31
CA SER A 92 -1.93 -4.57 0.94
C SER A 92 -2.91 -3.69 0.19
N VAL A 93 -3.94 -4.30 -0.40
CA VAL A 93 -5.06 -3.57 -1.01
C VAL A 93 -6.22 -3.62 -0.05
N ILE A 94 -6.66 -2.44 0.40
CA ILE A 94 -7.73 -2.27 1.38
C ILE A 94 -8.89 -1.50 0.76
N GLU A 95 -10.09 -1.66 1.31
CA GLU A 95 -11.19 -0.78 0.95
C GLU A 95 -10.90 0.66 1.35
N ARG A 96 -11.36 1.62 0.55
CA ARG A 96 -11.31 3.03 0.97
C ARG A 96 -12.21 3.18 2.18
N PRO A 97 -11.73 3.80 3.27
CA PRO A 97 -12.64 4.20 4.33
C PRO A 97 -13.61 5.19 3.71
N ASP A 98 -14.87 4.78 3.54
CA ASP A 98 -15.93 5.71 3.14
C ASP A 98 -15.89 6.91 4.09
N ASP A 99 -15.90 8.13 3.55
CA ASP A 99 -16.08 9.38 4.31
C ASP A 99 -17.35 9.35 5.19
N LYS A 100 -18.22 8.36 4.98
CA LYS A 100 -19.45 8.12 5.74
C LYS A 100 -19.23 7.53 7.13
N LYS A 101 -18.07 6.95 7.45
CA LYS A 101 -17.73 6.67 8.86
C LYS A 101 -17.22 7.95 9.51
N LYS A 102 -18.12 8.93 9.67
CA LYS A 102 -17.94 9.99 10.67
C LYS A 102 -17.63 9.29 11.98
N ARG A 103 -16.36 9.32 12.41
CA ARG A 103 -16.01 8.90 13.76
C ARG A 103 -16.90 9.73 14.68
N GLU A 104 -17.77 9.08 15.44
CA GLU A 104 -18.50 9.78 16.50
C GLU A 104 -17.44 10.41 17.42
N ILE A 105 -17.57 11.70 17.65
CA ILE A 105 -16.59 12.45 18.42
C ILE A 105 -16.68 11.91 19.84
N ALA A 106 -15.61 11.27 20.32
CA ALA A 106 -15.61 10.62 21.63
C ALA A 106 -16.00 11.58 22.78
N SER A 107 -15.78 12.89 22.61
CA SER A 107 -16.21 13.92 23.56
C SER A 107 -17.74 14.15 23.59
N GLU A 108 -18.47 13.94 22.49
CA GLU A 108 -19.94 13.99 22.48
C GLU A 108 -20.54 12.78 23.23
N GLN A 109 -19.95 11.59 23.05
CA GLN A 109 -20.33 10.40 23.82
C GLN A 109 -20.00 10.56 25.32
N ALA A 110 -18.88 11.19 25.67
CA ALA A 110 -18.50 11.44 27.07
C ALA A 110 -19.38 12.52 27.73
N ARG A 111 -19.83 13.54 27.00
CA ARG A 111 -20.73 14.58 27.51
C ARG A 111 -22.15 14.06 27.79
N SER A 112 -22.65 13.13 26.98
CA SER A 112 -23.98 12.54 27.18
C SER A 112 -24.05 11.57 28.37
N LYS A 113 -22.90 11.04 28.82
CA LYS A 113 -22.78 10.18 30.01
C LYS A 113 -21.94 10.86 31.08
N VAL A 114 -22.49 11.89 31.73
CA VAL A 114 -21.92 12.42 32.97
C VAL A 114 -21.99 11.33 34.05
N ARG A 115 -20.92 10.54 34.19
CA ARG A 115 -20.74 9.65 35.33
C ARG A 115 -20.41 10.51 36.54
N VAL A 116 -21.44 10.90 37.29
CA VAL A 116 -21.28 11.54 38.61
C VAL A 116 -20.58 10.53 39.51
N TRP A 117 -19.31 10.79 39.81
CA TRP A 117 -18.55 9.99 40.77
C TRP A 117 -19.13 10.25 42.16
N ARG A 118 -19.68 9.22 42.79
CA ARG A 118 -20.12 9.31 44.20
C ARG A 118 -19.01 8.71 45.06
N PRO A 119 -18.55 9.44 46.10
CA PRO A 119 -17.69 8.86 47.12
C PRO A 119 -18.35 7.60 47.69
N ARG A 120 -17.52 6.61 48.01
CA ARG A 120 -17.98 5.38 48.64
C ARG A 120 -18.23 5.72 50.11
N ASP A 121 -19.49 5.76 50.52
CA ASP A 121 -19.85 5.96 51.93
C ASP A 121 -19.25 4.81 52.77
N GLU A 122 -18.63 5.16 53.91
CA GLU A 122 -17.96 4.25 54.86
C GLU A 122 -18.89 3.17 55.43
#